data_AF-A0AA49GFW5-F1
#
_entry.id   AF-A0AA49GFW5-F1
#
_cell.length_a   1.000
_cell.length_b   1.000
_cell.length_c   1.000
_cell.angle_alpha   90.00
_cell.angle_beta   90.00
_cell.angle_gamma   90.00
#
_symmetry.space_group_name_H-M   'P 1'
#
loop_
_entity.id
_entity.type
_entity.pdbx_description
1 polymer ?
#
loop_
_entity_poly.entity_id
_entity_poly.type
_entity_poly.pdbx_seq_one_letter_code
_entity_poly.pdbx_strand_id
1 'polypeptide(L)'
;MSSEKYAVIWKHFEKDSAVGKRLNANADFSLPYFLSEEEKKKFDQKEQVSLNHFHMVMGLLVGYFDKPPGVDTSFAKEKAATIINENLASFKTNSLENLILDLSNFLRDSHGQKVSLQSLIAGVELLAESSAIKYDACIDLINCIDDDELDDRLAAVQQLKLLLSKIDPKKLNKELVQDYLKMIEIANEF
;
A
#
# COMPACT_ATOMS: atom_id res chain seq x y z
N MET A 1 -3.34 13.25 21.61
CA MET A 1 -3.72 12.33 20.52
C MET A 1 -2.96 12.80 19.29
N SER A 2 -1.92 12.07 18.89
CA SER A 2 -1.20 12.39 17.66
C SER A 2 -2.15 12.11 16.50
N SER A 3 -2.70 13.13 15.87
CA SER A 3 -3.41 12.93 14.60
C SER A 3 -2.42 12.33 13.62
N GLU A 4 -2.78 11.23 12.97
CA GLU A 4 -1.96 10.62 11.92
C GLU A 4 -1.48 11.69 10.92
N LYS A 5 -0.20 11.58 10.51
CA LYS A 5 0.47 12.56 9.62
C LYS A 5 -0.02 12.48 8.16
N TYR A 6 -1.11 11.78 7.92
CA TYR A 6 -1.73 11.60 6.60
C TYR A 6 -3.22 11.25 6.79
N ALA A 7 -3.96 11.23 5.69
CA ALA A 7 -5.31 10.68 5.67
C ALA A 7 -5.56 9.96 4.35
N VAL A 8 -6.35 8.89 4.39
CA VAL A 8 -6.98 8.32 3.20
C VAL A 8 -8.42 8.79 3.15
N ILE A 9 -8.76 9.59 2.15
CA ILE A 9 -10.14 10.02 1.91
C ILE A 9 -10.77 9.19 0.81
N TRP A 10 -12.06 8.91 0.93
CA TRP A 10 -12.82 8.13 -0.04
C TRP A 10 -13.72 9.05 -0.83
N LYS A 11 -13.41 9.23 -2.12
CA LYS A 11 -14.16 10.10 -3.01
C LYS A 11 -15.18 9.29 -3.80
N HIS A 12 -16.45 9.67 -3.70
CA HIS A 12 -17.56 9.09 -4.46
C HIS A 12 -17.54 9.52 -5.93
N PHE A 13 -17.91 8.59 -6.80
CA PHE A 13 -18.09 8.77 -8.23
C PHE A 13 -19.38 8.11 -8.68
N GLU A 14 -20.11 8.83 -9.53
CA GLU A 14 -21.24 8.25 -10.25
C GLU A 14 -20.74 7.29 -11.33
N LYS A 15 -21.48 6.19 -11.55
CA LYS A 15 -21.15 5.19 -12.60
C LYS A 15 -21.01 5.81 -14.00
N ASP A 16 -21.80 6.85 -14.28
CA ASP A 16 -21.88 7.49 -15.59
C ASP A 16 -20.84 8.61 -15.79
N SER A 17 -20.05 8.88 -14.75
CA SER A 17 -18.91 9.81 -14.81
C SER A 17 -17.84 9.34 -15.81
N ALA A 18 -16.95 10.24 -16.22
CA ALA A 18 -15.85 9.89 -17.12
C ALA A 18 -14.96 8.77 -16.53
N VAL A 19 -14.75 8.78 -15.21
CA VAL A 19 -13.99 7.73 -14.50
C VAL A 19 -14.78 6.43 -14.46
N GLY A 20 -16.08 6.48 -14.17
CA GLY A 20 -16.94 5.29 -14.15
C GLY A 20 -17.00 4.61 -15.52
N LYS A 21 -17.12 5.37 -16.60
CA LYS A 21 -17.04 4.85 -17.97
C LYS A 21 -15.67 4.24 -18.28
N ARG A 22 -14.57 4.92 -17.91
CA ARG A 22 -13.20 4.40 -18.12
C ARG A 22 -12.99 3.06 -17.41
N LEU A 23 -13.51 2.92 -16.20
CA LEU A 23 -13.34 1.72 -15.36
C LEU A 23 -14.45 0.67 -15.54
N ASN A 24 -15.39 0.88 -16.48
CA ASN A 24 -16.56 0.02 -16.70
C ASN A 24 -17.37 -0.23 -15.42
N ALA A 25 -17.69 0.84 -14.69
CA ALA A 25 -18.48 0.77 -13.46
C ALA A 25 -19.95 0.43 -13.76
N ASN A 26 -20.48 -0.58 -13.05
CA ASN A 26 -21.89 -0.98 -13.14
C ASN A 26 -22.79 -0.29 -12.10
N ALA A 27 -22.19 0.36 -11.10
CA ALA A 27 -22.84 1.09 -10.02
C ALA A 27 -21.93 2.24 -9.58
N ASP A 28 -22.47 3.15 -8.78
CA ASP A 28 -21.67 4.19 -8.14
C ASP A 28 -20.62 3.56 -7.22
N PHE A 29 -19.49 4.23 -7.08
CA PHE A 29 -18.32 3.68 -6.40
C PHE A 29 -17.51 4.77 -5.72
N SER A 30 -16.59 4.37 -4.86
CA SER A 30 -15.61 5.28 -4.28
C SER A 30 -14.19 4.83 -4.57
N LEU A 31 -13.28 5.80 -4.72
CA LEU A 31 -11.84 5.55 -4.82
C LEU A 31 -11.11 6.24 -3.67
N PRO A 32 -10.07 5.59 -3.11
CA PRO A 32 -9.25 6.18 -2.06
C PRO A 32 -8.25 7.18 -2.65
N TYR A 33 -8.00 8.25 -1.90
CA TYR A 33 -6.98 9.24 -2.18
C TYR A 33 -6.16 9.48 -0.91
N PHE A 34 -4.85 9.32 -1.03
CA PHE A 34 -3.91 9.64 0.04
C PHE A 34 -3.64 11.15 0.07
N LEU A 35 -3.77 11.74 1.26
CA LEU A 35 -3.45 13.12 1.55
C LEU A 35 -2.25 13.16 2.50
N SER A 36 -1.23 13.93 2.13
CA SER A 36 -0.14 14.28 3.03
C SER A 36 -0.63 15.08 4.25
N GLU A 37 0.23 15.28 5.25
CA GLU A 37 -0.13 16.05 6.45
C GLU A 37 -0.65 17.47 6.11
N GLU A 38 0.01 18.14 5.16
CA GLU A 38 -0.38 19.49 4.72
C GLU A 38 -1.73 19.50 3.99
N GLU A 39 -1.95 18.52 3.12
CA GLU A 39 -3.20 18.41 2.36
C GLU A 39 -4.37 17.99 3.24
N LYS A 40 -4.11 17.10 4.21
CA LYS A 40 -5.07 16.75 5.25
C LYS A 40 -5.49 18.00 6.04
N LYS A 41 -4.55 18.84 6.48
CA LYS A 41 -4.87 20.09 7.19
C LYS A 41 -5.76 21.02 6.35
N LYS A 42 -5.45 21.18 5.07
CA LYS A 42 -6.28 21.95 4.13
C LYS A 42 -7.68 21.35 4.00
N PHE A 43 -7.76 20.03 3.84
CA PHE A 43 -9.02 19.31 3.75
C PHE A 43 -9.88 19.47 5.01
N ASP A 44 -9.28 19.34 6.19
CA ASP A 44 -9.96 19.51 7.49
C ASP A 44 -10.47 20.95 7.67
N GLN A 45 -9.78 21.94 7.10
CA GLN A 45 -10.17 23.35 7.06
C GLN A 45 -11.19 23.68 5.95
N LYS A 46 -11.65 22.67 5.20
CA LYS A 46 -12.55 22.81 4.03
C LYS A 46 -11.95 23.65 2.90
N GLU A 47 -10.63 23.72 2.84
CA GLU A 47 -9.92 24.32 1.72
C GLU A 47 -9.86 23.35 0.54
N GLN A 48 -9.64 23.90 -0.66
CA GLN A 48 -9.57 23.10 -1.87
C GLN A 48 -8.25 22.31 -1.91
N VAL A 49 -8.35 20.98 -2.00
CA VAL A 49 -7.23 20.08 -2.25
C VAL A 49 -7.32 19.55 -3.69
N SER A 50 -6.23 19.70 -4.44
CA SER A 50 -6.18 19.21 -5.83
C SER A 50 -5.84 17.73 -5.84
N LEU A 51 -6.85 16.89 -6.06
CA LEU A 51 -6.67 15.44 -6.16
C LEU A 51 -6.17 15.06 -7.56
N ASN A 52 -5.03 14.38 -7.63
CA ASN A 52 -4.40 13.93 -8.86
C ASN A 52 -4.21 12.39 -8.85
N HIS A 53 -3.60 11.85 -9.90
CA HIS A 53 -3.34 10.41 -9.99
C HIS A 53 -2.35 9.88 -8.94
N PHE A 54 -1.40 10.72 -8.49
CA PHE A 54 -0.47 10.35 -7.42
C PHE A 54 -1.22 10.04 -6.13
N HIS A 55 -2.12 10.95 -5.71
CA HIS A 55 -2.98 10.75 -4.54
C HIS A 55 -3.83 9.48 -4.65
N MET A 56 -4.37 9.19 -5.84
CA MET A 56 -5.20 7.99 -6.07
C MET A 56 -4.38 6.70 -5.97
N VAL A 57 -3.22 6.62 -6.62
CA VAL A 57 -2.37 5.41 -6.59
C VAL A 57 -1.88 5.14 -5.17
N MET A 58 -1.42 6.17 -4.48
CA MET A 58 -1.01 6.09 -3.07
C MET A 58 -2.19 5.68 -2.17
N GLY A 59 -3.38 6.25 -2.43
CA GLY A 59 -4.60 5.91 -1.71
C GLY A 59 -4.99 4.44 -1.90
N LEU A 60 -4.83 3.89 -3.11
CA LEU A 60 -5.10 2.49 -3.40
C LEU A 60 -4.14 1.54 -2.71
N LEU A 61 -2.87 1.94 -2.52
CA LEU A 61 -1.87 1.12 -1.83
C LEU A 61 -2.07 1.19 -0.31
N VAL A 62 -2.21 2.38 0.25
CA VAL A 62 -2.34 2.57 1.71
C VAL A 62 -3.73 2.18 2.21
N GLY A 63 -4.77 2.59 1.49
CA GLY A 63 -6.17 2.33 1.85
C GLY A 63 -6.73 1.02 1.34
N TYR A 64 -5.90 0.12 0.79
CA TYR A 64 -6.36 -1.11 0.15
C TYR A 64 -7.27 -1.93 1.08
N PHE A 65 -6.90 -2.05 2.36
CA PHE A 65 -7.65 -2.84 3.34
C PHE A 65 -8.61 -2.03 4.21
N ASP A 66 -8.74 -0.72 3.97
CA ASP A 66 -9.61 0.14 4.76
C ASP A 66 -11.08 -0.31 4.66
N LYS A 67 -11.82 -0.02 5.74
CA LYS A 67 -13.27 -0.23 5.85
C LYS A 67 -13.95 1.06 6.36
N PRO A 68 -13.88 2.16 5.59
CA PRO A 68 -14.61 3.40 5.90
C PRO A 68 -16.11 3.13 6.15
N PRO A 69 -16.72 3.73 7.18
CA PRO A 69 -18.15 3.56 7.44
C PRO A 69 -19.01 3.99 6.25
N GLY A 70 -19.92 3.10 5.82
CA GLY A 70 -20.90 3.40 4.77
C GLY A 70 -20.35 3.45 3.33
N VAL A 71 -19.09 3.06 3.11
CA VAL A 71 -18.46 3.04 1.78
C VAL A 71 -18.08 1.60 1.41
N ASP A 72 -18.55 1.14 0.25
CA ASP A 72 -18.15 -0.14 -0.32
C ASP A 72 -16.79 -0.02 -1.02
N THR A 73 -15.79 -0.72 -0.50
CA THR A 73 -14.41 -0.70 -1.02
C THR A 73 -14.13 -1.79 -2.05
N SER A 74 -15.10 -2.66 -2.34
CA SER A 74 -14.93 -3.82 -3.22
C SER A 74 -14.55 -3.42 -4.64
N PHE A 75 -15.21 -2.39 -5.19
CA PHE A 75 -14.89 -1.87 -6.53
C PHE A 75 -13.46 -1.34 -6.62
N ALA A 76 -13.02 -0.57 -5.62
CA ALA A 76 -11.66 -0.04 -5.58
C ALA A 76 -10.61 -1.16 -5.54
N LYS A 77 -10.84 -2.21 -4.74
CA LYS A 77 -9.97 -3.40 -4.67
C LYS A 77 -9.91 -4.14 -5.99
N GLU A 78 -11.05 -4.38 -6.62
CA GLU A 78 -11.14 -5.06 -7.93
C GLU A 78 -10.37 -4.28 -9.01
N LYS A 79 -10.50 -2.95 -9.03
CA LYS A 79 -9.88 -2.10 -10.05
C LYS A 79 -8.47 -1.62 -9.72
N ALA A 80 -7.97 -1.85 -8.50
CA ALA A 80 -6.69 -1.32 -8.03
C ALA A 80 -5.54 -1.64 -8.99
N ALA A 81 -5.37 -2.92 -9.37
CA ALA A 81 -4.32 -3.33 -10.29
C ALA A 81 -4.45 -2.65 -11.66
N THR A 82 -5.66 -2.54 -12.21
CA THR A 82 -5.91 -1.84 -13.49
C THR A 82 -5.54 -0.36 -13.39
N ILE A 83 -6.03 0.33 -12.35
CA ILE A 83 -5.79 1.77 -12.15
C ILE A 83 -4.28 2.05 -12.00
N ILE A 84 -3.57 1.23 -11.23
CA ILE A 84 -2.13 1.43 -11.02
C ILE A 84 -1.37 1.16 -12.32
N ASN A 85 -1.73 0.11 -13.07
CA ASN A 85 -1.12 -0.17 -14.38
C ASN A 85 -1.34 0.95 -15.41
N GLU A 86 -2.52 1.57 -15.44
CA GLU A 86 -2.81 2.73 -16.30
C GLU A 86 -1.90 3.93 -16.01
N ASN A 87 -1.35 4.01 -14.79
CA ASN A 87 -0.55 5.15 -14.36
C ASN A 87 0.97 4.91 -14.44
N LEU A 88 1.45 3.71 -14.78
CA LEU A 88 2.89 3.38 -14.83
C LEU A 88 3.73 4.43 -15.57
N ALA A 89 3.27 4.85 -16.75
CA ALA A 89 3.96 5.87 -17.57
C ALA A 89 4.06 7.23 -16.87
N SER A 90 3.05 7.63 -16.10
CA SER A 90 3.07 8.88 -15.32
C SER A 90 4.15 8.86 -14.23
N PHE A 91 4.50 7.67 -13.74
CA PHE A 91 5.57 7.44 -12.77
C PHE A 91 6.91 7.06 -13.41
N LYS A 92 7.03 7.15 -14.75
CA LYS A 92 8.26 6.83 -15.50
C LYS A 92 8.78 5.40 -15.22
N THR A 93 7.88 4.48 -14.97
CA THR A 93 8.17 3.05 -14.79
C THR A 93 7.29 2.23 -15.73
N ASN A 94 7.70 1.00 -15.96
CA ASN A 94 7.06 0.02 -16.83
C ASN A 94 6.79 -1.29 -16.09
N SER A 95 7.06 -1.34 -14.79
CA SER A 95 6.81 -2.49 -13.93
C SER A 95 5.92 -2.08 -12.75
N LEU A 96 4.82 -2.80 -12.57
CA LEU A 96 3.96 -2.67 -11.39
C LEU A 96 4.75 -2.97 -10.11
N GLU A 97 5.64 -3.96 -10.14
CA GLU A 97 6.51 -4.31 -9.03
C GLU A 97 7.38 -3.12 -8.61
N ASN A 98 8.07 -2.50 -9.58
CA ASN A 98 8.93 -1.35 -9.31
C ASN A 98 8.12 -0.16 -8.79
N LEU A 99 6.93 0.10 -9.36
CA LEU A 99 6.10 1.20 -8.88
C LEU A 99 5.70 1.00 -7.41
N ILE A 100 5.28 -0.21 -7.04
CA ILE A 100 4.90 -0.53 -5.66
C ILE A 100 6.10 -0.35 -4.72
N LEU A 101 7.27 -0.87 -5.09
CA LEU A 101 8.49 -0.75 -4.29
C LEU A 101 8.93 0.71 -4.13
N ASP A 102 8.98 1.47 -5.22
CA ASP A 102 9.39 2.89 -5.21
C ASP A 102 8.45 3.74 -4.34
N LEU A 103 7.13 3.54 -4.47
CA LEU A 103 6.14 4.27 -3.67
C LEU A 103 6.16 3.86 -2.21
N SER A 104 6.37 2.56 -1.93
CA SER A 104 6.49 2.09 -0.55
C SER A 104 7.74 2.66 0.11
N ASN A 105 8.88 2.73 -0.61
CA ASN A 105 10.07 3.39 -0.09
C ASN A 105 9.82 4.88 0.18
N PHE A 106 9.18 5.59 -0.74
CA PHE A 106 8.79 6.99 -0.53
C PHE A 106 7.88 7.17 0.70
N LEU A 107 6.90 6.27 0.90
CA LEU A 107 6.02 6.26 2.07
C LEU A 107 6.79 6.03 3.37
N ARG A 108 7.77 5.12 3.35
CA ARG A 108 8.64 4.84 4.49
C ARG A 108 9.37 6.10 4.94
N ASP A 109 10.01 6.78 3.99
CA ASP A 109 10.79 8.00 4.23
C ASP A 109 9.92 9.18 4.71
N SER A 110 8.69 9.28 4.18
CA SER A 110 7.83 10.46 4.41
C SER A 110 6.84 10.29 5.56
N HIS A 111 6.38 9.07 5.82
CA HIS A 111 5.26 8.79 6.72
C HIS A 111 5.53 7.67 7.73
N GLY A 112 6.68 6.99 7.64
CA GLY A 112 7.11 5.96 8.58
C GLY A 112 6.83 4.53 8.11
N GLN A 113 7.40 3.58 8.84
CA GLN A 113 7.46 2.17 8.46
C GLN A 113 6.06 1.56 8.32
N LYS A 114 5.16 1.82 9.28
CA LYS A 114 3.79 1.28 9.26
C LYS A 114 3.01 1.61 7.99
N VAL A 115 3.18 2.80 7.42
CA VAL A 115 2.48 3.22 6.19
C VAL A 115 3.07 2.54 4.96
N SER A 116 4.39 2.39 4.94
CA SER A 116 5.08 1.61 3.91
C SER A 116 4.67 0.14 3.95
N LEU A 117 4.59 -0.45 5.14
CA LEU A 117 4.08 -1.80 5.35
C LEU A 117 2.66 -1.97 4.77
N GLN A 118 1.73 -1.05 5.06
CA GLN A 118 0.38 -1.09 4.49
C GLN A 118 0.40 -1.15 2.96
N SER A 119 1.20 -0.29 2.34
CA SER A 119 1.41 -0.26 0.89
C SER A 119 2.01 -1.58 0.35
N LEU A 120 3.00 -2.14 1.04
CA LEU A 120 3.65 -3.39 0.64
C LEU A 120 2.71 -4.59 0.77
N ILE A 121 1.90 -4.68 1.83
CA ILE A 121 0.90 -5.76 1.96
C ILE A 121 -0.17 -5.64 0.87
N ALA A 122 -0.61 -4.43 0.52
CA ALA A 122 -1.47 -4.24 -0.64
C ALA A 122 -0.76 -4.69 -1.92
N GLY A 123 0.53 -4.38 -2.07
CA GLY A 123 1.37 -4.86 -3.15
C GLY A 123 1.44 -6.39 -3.26
N VAL A 124 1.50 -7.10 -2.14
CA VAL A 124 1.46 -8.57 -2.11
C VAL A 124 0.12 -9.10 -2.63
N GLU A 125 -1.00 -8.46 -2.33
CA GLU A 125 -2.30 -8.86 -2.90
C GLU A 125 -2.39 -8.56 -4.41
N LEU A 126 -1.86 -7.41 -4.84
CA LEU A 126 -1.91 -6.98 -6.24
C LEU A 126 -0.95 -7.79 -7.13
N LEU A 127 0.17 -8.25 -6.59
CA LEU A 127 1.21 -8.97 -7.32
C LEU A 127 1.78 -10.12 -6.47
N ALA A 128 0.94 -11.12 -6.20
CA ALA A 128 1.23 -12.24 -5.30
C ALA A 128 2.48 -13.05 -5.64
N GLU A 129 2.97 -13.02 -6.87
CA GLU A 129 4.18 -13.74 -7.30
C GLU A 129 5.49 -12.98 -7.03
N SER A 130 5.43 -11.69 -6.71
CA SER A 130 6.60 -10.86 -6.46
C SER A 130 7.32 -11.31 -5.19
N SER A 131 8.57 -11.77 -5.32
CA SER A 131 9.41 -12.04 -4.15
C SER A 131 10.03 -10.77 -3.60
N ALA A 132 10.24 -9.75 -4.43
CA ALA A 132 10.80 -8.46 -4.02
C ALA A 132 9.84 -7.69 -3.10
N ILE A 133 8.55 -7.60 -3.43
CA ILE A 133 7.55 -6.93 -2.58
C ILE A 133 7.42 -7.67 -1.24
N LYS A 134 7.36 -9.01 -1.26
CA LYS A 134 7.31 -9.80 -0.01
C LYS A 134 8.55 -9.60 0.85
N TYR A 135 9.73 -9.52 0.22
CA TYR A 135 10.99 -9.28 0.92
C TYR A 135 10.97 -7.93 1.62
N ASP A 136 10.64 -6.85 0.92
CA ASP A 136 10.52 -5.51 1.52
C ASP A 136 9.44 -5.47 2.61
N ALA A 137 8.30 -6.14 2.39
CA ALA A 137 7.25 -6.26 3.40
C ALA A 137 7.74 -6.94 4.69
N CYS A 138 8.62 -7.95 4.59
CA CYS A 138 9.20 -8.61 5.75
C CYS A 138 10.13 -7.67 6.53
N ILE A 139 10.94 -6.87 5.84
CA ILE A 139 11.80 -5.86 6.49
C ILE A 139 10.93 -4.88 7.28
N ASP A 140 9.91 -4.33 6.65
CA ASP A 140 9.01 -3.38 7.29
C ASP A 140 8.26 -3.98 8.47
N LEU A 141 7.82 -5.23 8.33
CA LEU A 141 7.12 -5.95 9.38
C LEU A 141 8.03 -6.25 10.58
N ILE A 142 9.29 -6.62 10.36
CA ILE A 142 10.28 -6.82 11.44
C ILE A 142 10.50 -5.50 12.19
N ASN A 143 10.76 -4.40 11.47
CA ASN A 143 10.96 -3.09 12.08
C ASN A 143 9.74 -2.64 12.90
N CYS A 144 8.52 -2.80 12.35
CA CYS A 144 7.30 -2.48 13.09
C CYS A 144 7.06 -3.38 14.31
N ILE A 145 7.52 -4.64 14.30
CA ILE A 145 7.47 -5.54 15.46
C ILE A 145 8.47 -5.09 16.54
N ASP A 146 9.68 -4.72 16.14
CA ASP A 146 10.75 -4.30 17.05
C ASP A 146 10.44 -2.94 17.71
N ASP A 147 9.81 -2.02 16.96
CA ASP A 147 9.41 -0.70 17.44
C ASP A 147 8.04 -0.67 18.17
N ASP A 148 7.40 -1.83 18.36
CA ASP A 148 6.08 -1.98 19.01
C ASP A 148 4.97 -1.11 18.37
N GLU A 149 5.02 -0.95 17.03
CA GLU A 149 4.08 -0.10 16.26
C GLU A 149 2.75 -0.82 15.89
N LEU A 150 2.65 -2.11 16.19
CA LEU A 150 1.55 -2.99 15.80
C LEU A 150 0.74 -3.45 17.02
N ASP A 151 -0.58 -3.33 16.92
CA ASP A 151 -1.48 -3.65 18.04
C ASP A 151 -1.49 -5.14 18.41
N ASP A 152 -1.29 -6.03 17.42
CA ASP A 152 -1.25 -7.48 17.61
C ASP A 152 0.07 -8.06 17.10
N ARG A 153 1.07 -8.07 17.99
CA ARG A 153 2.39 -8.63 17.72
C ARG A 153 2.36 -10.09 17.31
N LEU A 154 1.45 -10.90 17.88
CA LEU A 154 1.38 -12.33 17.57
C LEU A 154 0.91 -12.55 16.13
N ALA A 155 -0.13 -11.83 15.72
CA ALA A 155 -0.61 -11.85 14.33
C ALA A 155 0.48 -11.34 13.36
N ALA A 156 1.22 -10.29 13.74
CA ALA A 156 2.32 -9.76 12.94
C ALA A 156 3.43 -10.81 12.72
N VAL A 157 3.86 -11.52 13.77
CA VAL A 157 4.88 -12.58 13.66
C VAL A 157 4.39 -13.74 12.78
N GLN A 158 3.11 -14.11 12.87
CA GLN A 158 2.53 -15.14 12.00
C GLN A 158 2.52 -14.70 10.53
N GLN A 159 2.17 -13.43 10.28
CA GLN A 159 2.21 -12.86 8.93
C GLN A 159 3.63 -12.81 8.38
N LEU A 160 4.63 -12.47 9.20
CA LEU A 160 6.05 -12.51 8.83
C LEU A 160 6.47 -13.91 8.39
N LYS A 161 6.21 -14.93 9.22
CA LYS A 161 6.52 -16.34 8.91
C LYS A 161 5.83 -16.79 7.61
N LEU A 162 4.59 -16.38 7.39
CA LEU A 162 3.86 -16.69 6.16
C LEU A 162 4.49 -16.02 4.93
N LEU A 163 4.84 -14.74 4.99
CA LEU A 163 5.46 -14.02 3.88
C LEU A 163 6.82 -14.60 3.53
N LEU A 164 7.69 -14.83 4.53
CA LEU A 164 9.00 -15.44 4.34
C LEU A 164 8.88 -16.80 3.64
N SER A 165 7.92 -17.64 4.03
CA SER A 165 7.70 -18.96 3.40
C SER A 165 7.33 -18.92 1.91
N LYS A 166 6.87 -17.76 1.41
CA LYS A 166 6.41 -17.54 0.03
C LYS A 166 7.42 -16.78 -0.83
N ILE A 167 8.58 -16.44 -0.28
CA ILE A 167 9.67 -15.83 -1.04
C ILE A 167 10.42 -16.94 -1.78
N ASP A 168 10.61 -16.77 -3.09
CA ASP A 168 11.52 -17.59 -3.87
C ASP A 168 12.91 -16.91 -3.89
N PRO A 169 13.92 -17.45 -3.18
CA PRO A 169 15.24 -16.80 -3.11
C PRO A 169 15.93 -16.69 -4.46
N LYS A 170 15.55 -17.51 -5.45
CA LYS A 170 16.11 -17.44 -6.81
C LYS A 170 15.60 -16.22 -7.59
N LYS A 171 14.47 -15.64 -7.17
CA LYS A 171 13.89 -14.43 -7.75
C LYS A 171 14.38 -13.15 -7.05
N LEU A 172 15.14 -13.27 -5.96
CA LEU A 172 15.75 -12.13 -5.30
C LEU A 172 17.07 -11.73 -5.98
N ASN A 173 17.49 -10.48 -5.77
CA ASN A 173 18.86 -10.09 -6.06
C ASN A 173 19.80 -10.94 -5.17
N LYS A 174 20.89 -11.46 -5.75
CA LYS A 174 21.85 -12.34 -5.08
C LYS A 174 22.40 -11.75 -3.79
N GLU A 175 22.57 -10.43 -3.76
CA GLU A 175 23.06 -9.70 -2.58
C GLU A 175 22.09 -9.78 -1.39
N LEU A 176 20.78 -9.90 -1.65
CA LEU A 176 19.74 -9.92 -0.63
C LEU A 176 19.49 -11.33 -0.04
N VAL A 177 20.05 -12.38 -0.65
CA VAL A 177 19.78 -13.77 -0.21
C VAL A 177 20.29 -14.02 1.21
N GLN A 178 21.43 -13.46 1.59
CA GLN A 178 21.97 -13.61 2.94
C GLN A 178 21.10 -12.88 3.97
N ASP A 179 20.60 -11.70 3.63
CA ASP A 179 19.72 -10.94 4.52
C ASP A 179 18.35 -11.61 4.65
N TYR A 180 17.83 -12.22 3.58
CA TYR A 180 16.65 -13.10 3.65
C TYR A 180 16.83 -14.26 4.64
N LEU A 181 17.98 -14.95 4.62
CA LEU A 181 18.25 -16.05 5.55
C LEU A 181 18.28 -15.55 7.00
N LYS A 182 18.90 -14.39 7.27
CA LYS A 182 18.87 -13.77 8.60
C LYS A 182 17.46 -13.41 9.05
N MET A 183 16.61 -12.91 8.15
CA MET A 183 15.21 -12.63 8.48
C MET A 183 14.44 -13.89 8.91
N ILE A 184 14.74 -15.05 8.33
CA ILE A 184 14.18 -16.33 8.79
C ILE A 184 14.63 -16.66 10.20
N GLU A 185 15.91 -16.43 10.53
CA GLU A 185 16.45 -16.63 11.87
C GLU A 185 15.74 -15.73 12.89
N ILE A 186 15.68 -14.42 12.61
CA ILE A 186 14.96 -13.43 13.44
C ILE A 186 13.51 -13.84 13.67
N ALA A 187 12.80 -14.23 12.61
CA ALA A 187 11.40 -14.63 12.72
C ALA A 187 11.22 -15.86 13.62
N ASN A 188 12.20 -16.77 13.72
CA ASN A 188 12.13 -17.93 14.61
C ASN A 188 12.45 -17.59 16.08
N GLU A 189 13.10 -16.46 16.33
CA GLU A 189 13.36 -15.95 17.68
C GLU A 189 12.14 -15.24 18.29
N PHE A 190 11.19 -14.79 17.45
CA PHE A 190 9.87 -14.32 17.83
C PHE A 190 8.88 -15.46 18.13
#